data_AF-A0AAD5R1X0-F1
#
_entry.id   AF-A0AAD5R1X0-F1
#
_cell.length_a   1.000
_cell.length_b   1.000
_cell.length_c   1.000
_cell.angle_alpha   90.00
_cell.angle_beta   90.00
_cell.angle_gamma   90.00
#
_symmetry.space_group_name_H-M   'P 1'
#
loop_
_entity.id
_entity.type
_entity.pdbx_description
1 polymer ?
#
loop_
_entity_poly.entity_id
_entity_poly.type
_entity_poly.pdbx_seq_one_letter_code
_entity_poly.pdbx_strand_id
1 'polypeptide(L)'
;MAVSYVPAGRVTVNEFHRRADDDVIYWKRMKQLSVFQEPSSVTSVAFSPKKPYNVASTSSVRLSLYDTVVCEPINQFSRFKRAVYGVKFRRDGELIGVNVATIVPS
;
A
#
# COMPACT_ATOMS: atom_id res chain seq x y z
N MET A 1 -56.68 -2.04 0.97
CA MET A 1 -56.07 -3.38 1.02
C MET A 1 -54.61 -3.24 0.60
N ALA A 2 -53.66 -3.56 1.48
CA ALA A 2 -52.23 -3.50 1.15
C ALA A 2 -51.83 -4.74 0.34
N VAL A 3 -51.08 -4.55 -0.74
CA VAL A 3 -50.57 -5.65 -1.56
C VAL A 3 -49.44 -6.36 -0.80
N SER A 4 -49.49 -7.70 -0.75
CA SER A 4 -48.48 -8.49 -0.05
C SER A 4 -47.12 -8.35 -0.73
N TYR A 5 -46.07 -8.15 0.06
CA TYR A 5 -44.71 -8.01 -0.44
C TYR A 5 -44.21 -9.34 -1.01
N VAL A 6 -43.87 -9.33 -2.30
CA VAL A 6 -43.15 -10.43 -2.96
C VAL A 6 -41.65 -10.10 -2.90
N PRO A 7 -40.83 -10.84 -2.13
CA PRO A 7 -39.40 -10.61 -2.13
C PRO A 7 -38.88 -10.81 -3.54
N ALA A 8 -38.07 -9.86 -4.03
CA ALA A 8 -37.38 -10.00 -5.30
C ALA A 8 -36.64 -11.34 -5.29
N GLY A 9 -36.99 -12.23 -6.23
CA GLY A 9 -36.35 -13.52 -6.36
C GLY A 9 -34.84 -13.34 -6.35
N ARG A 10 -34.13 -14.17 -5.58
CA ARG A 10 -32.68 -14.10 -5.46
C ARG A 10 -32.09 -14.16 -6.87
N VAL A 11 -31.59 -13.03 -7.36
CA VAL A 11 -30.92 -12.97 -8.65
C VAL A 11 -29.74 -13.91 -8.54
N THR A 12 -29.86 -15.08 -9.16
CA THR A 12 -28.74 -15.99 -9.34
C THR A 12 -27.75 -15.24 -10.21
N VAL A 13 -26.62 -14.82 -9.61
CA VAL A 13 -25.52 -14.13 -10.30
C VAL A 13 -24.77 -15.12 -11.18
N ASN A 14 -25.49 -15.82 -12.06
CA ASN A 14 -24.97 -16.84 -12.93
C ASN A 14 -25.51 -16.55 -14.32
N GLU A 15 -24.87 -15.60 -15.02
CA GLU A 15 -24.74 -15.57 -16.49
C GLU A 15 -24.04 -14.29 -16.97
N PHE A 16 -22.94 -13.95 -16.31
CA PHE A 16 -21.92 -13.12 -16.94
C PHE A 16 -20.59 -13.88 -16.95
N HIS A 17 -20.60 -15.03 -17.64
CA HIS A 17 -19.41 -15.46 -18.39
C HIS A 17 -19.17 -14.49 -19.56
N ARG A 18 -19.11 -13.18 -19.28
CA ARG A 18 -18.27 -12.30 -20.08
C ARG A 18 -16.91 -12.96 -20.04
N ARG A 19 -16.29 -13.20 -21.20
CA ARG A 19 -14.84 -13.46 -21.28
C ARG A 19 -14.22 -12.55 -20.22
N ALA A 20 -13.60 -13.13 -19.20
CA ALA A 20 -13.11 -12.35 -18.06
C ALA A 20 -12.42 -11.12 -18.64
N ASP A 21 -12.88 -9.92 -18.25
CA ASP A 21 -12.37 -8.65 -18.77
C ASP A 21 -10.85 -8.74 -18.83
N ASP A 22 -10.23 -8.24 -19.90
CA ASP A 22 -8.78 -8.40 -20.09
C ASP A 22 -8.00 -7.92 -18.86
N ASP A 23 -8.52 -6.91 -18.15
CA ASP A 23 -8.04 -6.45 -16.85
C ASP A 23 -8.08 -7.55 -15.78
N VAL A 24 -9.19 -8.28 -15.63
CA VAL A 24 -9.31 -9.36 -14.64
C VAL A 24 -8.29 -10.46 -14.93
N ILE A 25 -8.08 -10.82 -16.19
CA ILE A 25 -7.05 -11.79 -16.58
C ILE A 25 -5.65 -11.22 -16.33
N TYR A 26 -5.41 -9.96 -16.65
CA TYR A 26 -4.16 -9.25 -16.43
C TYR A 26 -3.77 -9.23 -14.94
N TRP A 27 -4.65 -8.75 -14.07
CA TRP A 27 -4.42 -8.70 -12.62
C TRP A 27 -4.29 -10.10 -12.02
N LYS A 28 -5.04 -11.10 -12.51
CA LYS A 28 -4.92 -12.48 -12.05
C LYS A 28 -3.59 -13.14 -12.43
N ARG A 29 -2.95 -12.70 -13.51
CA ARG A 29 -1.60 -13.15 -13.90
C ARG A 29 -0.48 -12.49 -13.09
N MET A 30 -0.76 -11.38 -12.42
CA MET A 30 0.24 -10.72 -11.58
C MET A 30 0.53 -11.58 -10.34
N LYS A 31 1.76 -12.08 -10.26
CA LYS A 31 2.24 -12.85 -9.12
C LYS A 31 2.66 -11.89 -8.01
N GLN A 32 2.15 -12.10 -6.79
CA GLN A 32 2.67 -11.43 -5.61
C GLN A 32 4.12 -11.89 -5.35
N LEU A 33 5.07 -10.97 -5.51
CA LEU A 33 6.50 -11.27 -5.38
C LEU A 33 7.00 -11.17 -3.93
N SER A 34 6.56 -10.14 -3.20
CA SER A 34 6.99 -9.85 -1.84
C SER A 34 5.87 -9.24 -1.02
N VAL A 35 5.87 -9.52 0.29
CA VAL A 35 4.90 -8.96 1.24
C VAL A 35 5.69 -8.40 2.42
N PHE A 36 5.43 -7.14 2.74
CA PHE A 36 6.02 -6.45 3.89
C PHE A 36 4.91 -6.22 4.92
N GLN A 37 5.16 -6.65 6.15
CA GLN A 37 4.21 -6.48 7.25
C GLN A 37 4.52 -5.19 8.00
N GLU A 38 3.55 -4.27 8.02
CA GLU A 38 3.60 -3.01 8.77
C GLU A 38 2.55 -3.04 9.88
N PRO A 39 2.87 -2.62 11.12
CA PRO A 39 1.96 -2.68 12.25
C PRO A 39 0.78 -1.70 12.17
N SER A 40 0.84 -0.71 11.28
CA SER A 40 -0.20 0.30 11.14
C SER A 40 -0.43 0.69 9.68
N SER A 41 -1.44 1.53 9.43
CA SER A 41 -1.78 1.98 8.07
C SER A 41 -0.60 2.68 7.40
N VAL A 42 -0.22 2.19 6.22
CA VAL A 42 0.89 2.74 5.44
C VAL A 42 0.43 3.99 4.72
N THR A 43 1.14 5.10 4.93
CA THR A 43 0.83 6.40 4.35
C THR A 43 1.55 6.63 3.02
N SER A 44 2.78 6.13 2.89
CA SER A 44 3.60 6.28 1.68
C SER A 44 4.63 5.17 1.60
N VAL A 45 5.04 4.84 0.38
CA VAL A 45 6.11 3.87 0.09
C VAL A 45 7.03 4.46 -0.99
N ALA A 46 8.33 4.16 -0.89
CA ALA A 46 9.31 4.49 -1.91
C ALA A 46 10.29 3.33 -2.11
N PHE A 47 10.79 3.19 -3.34
CA PHE A 47 11.84 2.22 -3.68
C PHE A 47 13.16 2.97 -3.85
N SER A 48 14.25 2.39 -3.34
CA SER A 48 15.59 2.89 -3.61
C SER A 48 15.89 2.72 -5.10
N PRO A 49 16.46 3.73 -5.78
CA PRO A 49 16.84 3.63 -7.19
C PRO A 49 18.10 2.78 -7.41
N LYS A 50 18.84 2.45 -6.34
CA LYS A 50 20.05 1.61 -6.40
C LYS A 50 19.79 0.23 -5.84
N LYS A 51 20.48 -0.77 -6.39
CA LYS A 51 20.55 -2.11 -5.82
C LYS A 51 20.99 -2.03 -4.34
N PRO A 52 20.35 -2.79 -3.43
CA PRO A 52 19.42 -3.90 -3.71
C PRO A 52 17.94 -3.51 -3.93
N TYR A 53 17.61 -2.22 -4.13
CA TYR A 53 16.24 -1.69 -4.30
C TYR A 53 15.37 -1.72 -3.03
N ASN A 54 16.00 -1.50 -1.86
CA ASN A 54 15.32 -1.42 -0.57
C ASN A 54 14.04 -0.58 -0.61
N VAL A 55 13.05 -1.04 0.15
CA VAL A 55 11.73 -0.40 0.23
C VAL A 55 11.65 0.40 1.51
N ALA A 56 11.39 1.69 1.41
CA ALA A 56 11.00 2.49 2.56
C ALA A 56 9.48 2.63 2.61
N SER A 57 8.88 2.27 3.72
CA SER A 57 7.47 2.49 4.04
C SER A 57 7.35 3.44 5.21
N THR A 58 6.31 4.26 5.18
CA THR A 58 5.97 5.13 6.30
C THR A 58 4.61 4.75 6.84
N SER A 59 4.52 4.67 8.15
CA SER A 59 3.27 4.37 8.84
C SER A 59 3.17 5.18 10.12
N SER A 60 2.13 6.03 10.19
CA SER A 60 1.93 6.95 11.32
C SER A 60 3.20 7.77 11.60
N VAL A 61 3.87 7.55 12.72
CA VAL A 61 5.06 8.29 13.18
C VAL A 61 6.36 7.50 12.91
N ARG A 62 6.29 6.43 12.11
CA ARG A 62 7.40 5.52 11.85
C ARG A 62 7.75 5.47 10.38
N LEU A 63 9.04 5.28 10.10
CA LEU A 63 9.56 4.89 8.81
C LEU A 63 10.29 3.57 8.96
N SER A 64 9.93 2.57 8.17
CA SER A 64 10.59 1.27 8.13
C SER A 64 11.30 1.12 6.80
N LEU A 65 12.51 0.58 6.82
CA LEU A 65 13.29 0.23 5.64
C LEU A 65 13.37 -1.30 5.57
N TYR A 66 12.91 -1.86 4.47
CA TYR A 66 12.88 -3.30 4.22
C TYR A 66 13.86 -3.70 3.12
N ASP A 67 14.43 -4.90 3.26
CA ASP A 67 15.16 -5.57 2.20
C ASP A 67 14.17 -6.23 1.24
N THR A 68 14.31 -5.99 -0.06
CA THR A 68 13.46 -6.62 -1.06
C THR A 68 13.75 -8.09 -1.31
N VAL A 69 14.94 -8.58 -0.95
CA VAL A 69 15.33 -9.98 -1.14
C VAL A 69 14.77 -10.85 -0.03
N VAL A 70 14.95 -10.43 1.23
CA VAL A 70 14.53 -11.19 2.42
C VAL A 70 13.12 -10.80 2.88
N CYS A 71 12.61 -9.64 2.44
CA CYS A 71 11.34 -9.07 2.88
C CYS A 71 11.28 -8.74 4.39
N GLU A 72 12.44 -8.53 5.00
CA GLU A 72 12.59 -8.22 6.43
C GLU A 72 12.97 -6.75 6.67
N PRO A 73 12.55 -6.17 7.82
CA PRO A 73 12.91 -4.80 8.17
C PRO A 73 14.41 -4.73 8.51
N ILE A 74 15.16 -4.00 7.70
CA ILE A 74 16.58 -3.66 7.93
C ILE A 74 16.68 -2.62 9.04
N ASN A 75 15.83 -1.61 9.00
CA ASN A 75 15.93 -0.47 9.91
C ASN A 75 14.57 0.19 10.17
N GLN A 76 14.41 0.77 11.36
CA GLN A 76 13.16 1.43 11.76
C GLN A 76 13.46 2.75 12.45
N PHE A 77 12.85 3.82 11.95
CA PHE A 77 12.99 5.18 12.44
C PHE A 77 11.67 5.63 13.07
N SER A 78 11.64 5.70 14.39
CA SER A 78 10.47 6.09 15.19
C SER A 78 10.62 7.45 15.89
N ARG A 79 11.66 8.22 15.54
CA ARG A 79 12.01 9.49 16.21
C ARG A 79 11.13 10.67 15.81
N PHE A 80 10.23 10.50 14.85
CA PHE A 80 9.34 11.59 14.43
C PHE A 80 8.38 11.94 15.58
N LYS A 81 8.00 13.21 15.72
CA LYS A 81 7.01 13.64 16.73
C LYS A 81 5.59 13.69 16.17
N ARG A 82 5.45 13.58 14.85
CA ARG A 82 4.18 13.76 14.12
C ARG A 82 4.08 12.75 12.99
N ALA A 83 2.87 12.61 12.45
CA ALA A 83 2.61 11.72 11.34
C ALA A 83 3.45 12.07 10.11
N VAL A 84 4.01 11.03 9.51
CA VAL A 84 4.76 11.06 8.27
C VAL A 84 3.80 10.75 7.13
N TYR A 85 3.74 11.64 6.14
CA TYR A 85 2.82 11.51 5.01
C TYR A 85 3.51 11.16 3.70
N GLY A 86 4.84 11.27 3.63
CA GLY A 86 5.57 11.00 2.40
C GLY A 86 6.98 10.55 2.66
N VAL A 87 7.50 9.71 1.76
CA VAL A 87 8.89 9.30 1.73
C VAL A 87 9.40 9.28 0.29
N LYS A 88 10.64 9.71 0.09
CA LYS A 88 11.34 9.63 -1.21
C LYS A 88 12.82 9.34 -1.00
N PHE A 89 13.36 8.48 -1.87
CA PHE A 89 14.81 8.31 -1.97
C PHE A 89 15.42 9.41 -2.82
N ARG A 90 16.59 9.89 -2.40
CA ARG A 90 17.45 10.70 -3.26
C ARG A 90 17.97 9.81 -4.40
N ARG A 91 18.28 10.42 -5.55
CA ARG A 91 18.70 9.71 -6.78
C ARG A 91 19.92 8.80 -6.58
N ASP A 92 20.78 9.11 -5.63
CA ASP A 92 21.95 8.32 -5.26
C ASP A 92 21.67 7.16 -4.29
N GLY A 93 20.46 7.08 -3.72
CA GLY A 93 20.02 6.02 -2.81
C GLY A 93 20.57 6.10 -1.38
N GLU A 94 21.38 7.11 -1.06
CA GLU A 94 22.05 7.23 0.25
C GLU A 94 21.26 8.05 1.27
N LEU A 95 20.32 8.87 0.79
CA LEU A 95 19.47 9.69 1.63
C LEU A 95 18.00 9.42 1.38
N ILE A 96 17.23 9.50 2.47
CA ILE A 96 15.79 9.38 2.47
C ILE A 96 15.20 10.72 2.94
N GLY A 97 14.44 11.36 2.07
CA GLY A 97 13.62 12.52 2.39
C GLY A 97 12.27 12.08 2.92
N VAL A 98 11.82 12.71 4.01
CA VAL A 98 10.57 12.37 4.68
C VAL A 98 9.73 13.63 4.84
N ASN A 99 8.45 13.57 4.45
CA ASN A 99 7.51 14.65 4.64
C ASN A 99 6.72 14.40 5.93
N VAL A 100 6.87 15.30 6.89
CA VAL A 100 6.21 15.26 8.19
C VAL A 100 5.17 16.36 8.23
N ALA A 101 4.01 16.08 8.84
CA ALA A 101 3.00 17.09 9.14
C ALA A 101 3.66 18.32 9.81
N THR A 102 3.53 19.50 9.22
CA THR A 102 3.91 20.78 9.86
C THR A 102 2.66 21.46 10.40
N ILE A 103 2.77 22.15 11.54
CA ILE A 103 1.71 23.05 12.01
C ILE A 103 2.10 24.39 11.41
N VAL A 104 1.25 24.97 10.58
CA VAL A 104 1.38 26.40 10.30
C VAL A 104 0.78 27.09 11.53
N PRO A 105 1.57 27.77 12.37
CA PRO A 105 0.99 28.57 13.44
C PRO A 105 0.14 29.66 12.78
N SER A 106 -1.12 29.75 13.21
CA SER A 106 -2.08 30.78 12.83
C SER A 106 -1.64 32.16 13.30
#